data_AF-A0A357QNV2-F1
#
_entry.id   AF-A0A357QNV2-F1
#
_cell.length_a   1.000
_cell.length_b   1.000
_cell.length_c   1.000
_cell.angle_alpha   90.00
_cell.angle_beta   90.00
_cell.angle_gamma   90.00
#
_symmetry.space_group_name_H-M   'P 1'
#
loop_
_entity.id
_entity.type
_entity.pdbx_description
1 polymer ?
#
loop_
_entity_poly.entity_id
_entity_poly.type
_entity_poly.pdbx_seq_one_letter_code
_entity_poly.pdbx_strand_id
1 'polypeptide(L)'
;MKKLFLLAALLIAFASIQAQIAPKYVVSLAGATGDEVRLSVNQIIDAAELGISPAGAQVAKFTIEYTEGGTTKTLSATGKTITKDMKGVISKMTVGQSFTIKDVTITEKVATSTLKTMKVIIKEDVAH
;
A
#
# COMPACT_ATOMS: atom_id res chain seq x y z
N MET A 1 -55.19 35.28 -24.85
CA MET A 1 -54.78 35.36 -23.42
C MET A 1 -54.42 33.95 -22.94
N LYS A 2 -53.21 33.77 -22.35
CA LYS A 2 -52.79 32.65 -21.46
C LYS A 2 -52.79 31.25 -22.12
N LYS A 3 -51.76 30.39 -22.12
CA LYS A 3 -50.66 30.05 -21.18
C LYS A 3 -49.56 29.37 -22.04
N LEU A 4 -48.28 29.75 -22.04
CA LEU A 4 -47.21 29.44 -21.08
C LEU A 4 -47.29 28.00 -20.52
N PHE A 5 -46.41 27.09 -20.97
CA PHE A 5 -45.25 26.65 -20.18
C PHE A 5 -44.36 25.67 -20.97
N LEU A 6 -43.09 26.08 -21.08
CA LEU A 6 -41.91 25.30 -21.45
C LEU A 6 -41.88 23.96 -20.70
N LEU A 7 -41.87 22.84 -21.43
CA LEU A 7 -41.46 21.56 -20.88
C LEU A 7 -39.93 21.45 -21.08
N ALA A 8 -39.19 22.00 -20.13
CA ALA A 8 -37.74 21.83 -20.08
C ALA A 8 -37.43 20.35 -19.84
N ALA A 9 -36.83 19.71 -20.83
CA ALA A 9 -36.34 18.35 -20.74
C ALA A 9 -35.35 18.26 -19.56
N LEU A 10 -35.77 17.53 -18.54
CA LEU A 10 -34.97 17.15 -17.39
C LEU A 10 -33.88 16.18 -17.88
N LEU A 11 -32.76 16.72 -18.35
CA LEU A 11 -31.57 15.95 -18.65
C LEU A 11 -30.91 15.57 -17.30
N ILE A 12 -31.35 14.45 -16.74
CA ILE A 12 -30.66 13.81 -15.62
C ILE A 12 -29.33 13.29 -16.16
N ALA A 13 -28.30 14.12 -16.14
CA ALA A 13 -26.93 13.65 -16.25
C ALA A 13 -26.65 12.84 -14.99
N PHE A 14 -26.83 11.52 -15.08
CA PHE A 14 -26.26 10.57 -14.15
C PHE A 14 -24.74 10.73 -14.25
N ALA A 15 -24.17 11.63 -13.45
CA ALA A 15 -22.78 11.56 -13.08
C ALA A 15 -22.65 10.29 -12.24
N SER A 16 -22.36 9.17 -12.90
CA SER A 16 -21.92 7.96 -12.23
C SER A 16 -20.59 8.30 -11.55
N ILE A 17 -20.66 8.73 -10.29
CA ILE A 17 -19.55 8.65 -9.36
C ILE A 17 -19.37 7.15 -9.12
N GLN A 18 -18.72 6.47 -10.06
CA GLN A 18 -17.95 5.30 -9.71
C GLN A 18 -16.78 5.85 -8.92
N ALA A 19 -16.97 5.97 -7.61
CA ALA A 19 -15.86 5.89 -6.69
C ALA A 19 -15.19 4.57 -7.02
N GLN A 20 -14.16 4.63 -7.87
CA GLN A 20 -13.25 3.52 -8.08
C GLN A 20 -12.62 3.33 -6.70
N ILE A 21 -13.20 2.41 -5.93
CA ILE A 21 -12.67 1.97 -4.66
C ILE A 21 -11.39 1.25 -5.07
N ALA A 22 -10.31 2.00 -5.23
CA ALA A 22 -9.01 1.43 -5.53
C ALA A 22 -8.78 0.36 -4.47
N PRO A 23 -8.50 -0.89 -4.88
CA PRO A 23 -8.43 -2.00 -3.95
C PRO A 23 -7.46 -1.65 -2.83
N LYS A 24 -7.94 -1.70 -1.59
CA LYS A 24 -7.12 -1.53 -0.41
C LYS A 24 -6.35 -2.82 -0.19
N TYR A 25 -5.14 -2.90 -0.73
CA TYR A 25 -4.27 -4.06 -0.52
C TYR A 25 -3.58 -3.95 0.84
N VAL A 26 -4.04 -4.74 1.81
CA VAL A 26 -3.34 -4.92 3.08
C VAL A 26 -2.30 -6.02 2.88
N VAL A 27 -1.02 -5.70 3.06
CA VAL A 27 -0.01 -6.75 3.24
C VAL A 27 -0.24 -7.31 4.64
N SER A 28 -0.97 -8.42 4.71
CA SER A 28 -1.20 -9.13 5.97
C SER A 28 0.09 -9.85 6.34
N LEU A 29 0.68 -9.45 7.48
CA LEU A 29 1.93 -9.99 8.01
C LEU A 29 1.67 -10.91 9.21
N ALA A 30 0.47 -11.48 9.30
CA ALA A 30 0.09 -12.38 10.36
C ALA A 30 0.99 -13.64 10.32
N GLY A 31 1.90 -13.76 11.29
CA GLY A 31 2.73 -14.95 11.53
C GLY A 31 4.09 -15.02 10.83
N ALA A 32 4.34 -14.20 9.80
CA ALA A 32 5.50 -14.32 8.91
C ALA A 32 6.73 -13.51 9.37
N THR A 33 7.15 -13.66 10.63
CA THR A 33 8.43 -13.08 11.07
C THR A 33 9.59 -13.93 10.54
N GLY A 34 10.08 -13.60 9.34
CA GLY A 34 11.24 -14.25 8.70
C GLY A 34 11.03 -14.72 7.25
N ASP A 35 9.85 -14.50 6.66
CA ASP A 35 9.55 -14.99 5.31
C ASP A 35 9.73 -13.92 4.22
N GLU A 36 9.98 -14.42 3.00
CA GLU A 36 10.00 -13.64 1.77
C GLU A 36 8.56 -13.32 1.33
N VAL A 37 8.21 -12.03 1.29
CA VAL A 37 6.92 -11.57 0.75
C VAL A 37 7.10 -11.25 -0.73
N ARG A 38 6.12 -11.61 -1.55
CA ARG A 38 6.15 -11.41 -3.00
C ARG A 38 4.96 -10.55 -3.41
N LEU A 39 5.25 -9.43 -4.07
CA LEU A 39 4.24 -8.48 -4.55
C LEU A 39 4.48 -8.23 -6.04
N SER A 40 3.39 -8.13 -6.83
CA SER A 40 3.49 -7.63 -8.20
C SER A 40 3.53 -6.10 -8.24
N VAL A 41 4.08 -5.54 -9.31
CA VAL A 41 4.13 -4.08 -9.49
C VAL A 41 2.72 -3.48 -9.55
N ASN A 42 1.77 -4.16 -10.20
CA ASN A 42 0.39 -3.68 -10.33
C ASN A 42 -0.32 -3.67 -8.97
N GLN A 43 -0.11 -4.68 -8.12
CA GLN A 43 -0.60 -4.67 -6.73
C GLN A 43 -0.12 -3.45 -5.94
N ILE A 44 1.07 -2.93 -6.24
CA ILE A 44 1.63 -1.77 -5.56
C ILE A 44 1.07 -0.47 -6.15
N ILE A 45 1.03 -0.34 -7.48
CA ILE A 45 0.56 0.86 -8.18
C ILE A 45 -0.92 1.09 -7.89
N ASP A 46 -1.74 0.04 -8.04
CA ASP A 46 -3.20 0.12 -7.96
C ASP A 46 -3.73 0.18 -6.51
N ALA A 47 -2.87 -0.05 -5.52
CA ALA A 47 -3.23 0.06 -4.12
C ALA A 47 -3.57 1.50 -3.73
N ALA A 48 -4.78 1.72 -3.22
CA ALA A 48 -5.13 2.99 -2.55
C ALA A 48 -4.25 3.24 -1.32
N GLU A 49 -3.95 2.17 -0.58
CA GLU A 49 -3.14 2.15 0.62
C GLU A 49 -2.41 0.81 0.69
N LEU A 50 -1.12 0.84 1.04
CA LEU A 50 -0.31 -0.35 1.36
C LEU A 50 0.16 -0.20 2.82
N GLY A 51 0.18 -1.29 3.58
CA GLY A 51 0.60 -1.22 4.98
C GLY A 51 0.90 -2.56 5.62
N ILE A 52 1.56 -2.49 6.78
CA ILE A 52 2.04 -3.59 7.62
C ILE A 52 0.97 -3.93 8.67
N SER A 53 0.42 -5.14 8.63
CA SER A 53 -0.61 -5.55 9.60
C SER A 53 -0.23 -6.84 10.34
N PRO A 54 0.47 -6.74 11.48
CA PRO A 54 0.71 -7.89 12.36
C PRO A 54 -0.58 -8.26 13.11
N ALA A 55 -0.75 -9.54 13.43
CA ALA A 55 -1.92 -10.01 14.18
C ALA A 55 -1.85 -9.52 15.64
N GLY A 56 -2.95 -8.94 16.14
CA GLY A 56 -3.09 -8.57 17.56
C GLY A 56 -2.25 -7.38 18.04
N ALA A 57 -1.46 -6.75 17.18
CA ALA A 57 -0.55 -5.68 17.55
C ALA A 57 -0.71 -4.42 16.68
N GLN A 58 -0.36 -3.26 17.24
CA GLN A 58 -0.30 -2.00 16.50
C GLN A 58 1.12 -1.73 16.05
N VAL A 59 1.31 -1.28 14.80
CA VAL A 59 2.63 -0.85 14.31
C VAL A 59 2.85 0.62 14.67
N ALA A 60 3.91 0.90 15.40
CA ALA A 60 4.31 2.25 15.79
C ALA A 60 5.21 2.91 14.75
N LYS A 61 6.15 2.17 14.17
CA LYS A 61 7.05 2.63 13.12
C LYS A 61 7.71 1.46 12.39
N PHE A 62 8.27 1.73 11.22
CA PHE A 62 9.13 0.80 10.49
C PHE A 62 10.05 1.55 9.53
N THR A 63 11.04 0.84 9.00
CA THR A 63 11.97 1.34 7.98
C THR A 63 11.96 0.40 6.79
N ILE A 64 11.94 0.95 5.58
CA ILE A 64 12.30 0.20 4.38
C ILE A 64 13.75 0.50 4.00
N GLU A 65 14.44 -0.51 3.51
CA GLU A 65 15.78 -0.40 2.95
C GLU A 65 15.79 -0.96 1.53
N TYR A 66 16.38 -0.23 0.59
CA TYR A 66 16.40 -0.59 -0.82
C TYR A 66 17.70 -0.14 -1.48
N THR A 67 18.06 -0.74 -2.61
CA THR A 67 19.23 -0.33 -3.38
C THR A 67 18.79 0.48 -4.60
N GLU A 68 19.35 1.68 -4.75
CA GLU A 68 19.13 2.54 -5.92
C GLU A 68 20.50 3.01 -6.43
N GLY A 69 20.80 2.76 -7.71
CA GLY A 69 22.09 3.13 -8.31
C GLY A 69 23.30 2.51 -7.60
N GLY A 70 23.17 1.28 -7.10
CA GLY A 70 24.24 0.58 -6.36
C GLY A 70 24.44 1.06 -4.92
N THR A 71 23.64 2.02 -4.45
CA THR A 71 23.72 2.54 -3.08
C THR A 71 22.52 2.09 -2.25
N THR A 72 22.77 1.62 -1.03
CA THR A 72 21.71 1.30 -0.06
C THR A 72 21.10 2.58 0.51
N LYS A 73 19.78 2.68 0.45
CA LYS A 73 18.98 3.81 0.95
C LYS A 73 17.92 3.31 1.91
N THR A 74 17.49 4.19 2.82
CA THR A 74 16.45 3.88 3.81
C THR A 74 15.40 4.96 3.88
N LEU A 75 14.14 4.56 4.05
CA LEU A 75 13.02 5.45 4.35
C LEU A 75 12.30 4.93 5.58
N SER A 76 11.90 5.81 6.50
CA SER A 76 11.17 5.44 7.71
C SER A 76 9.74 5.97 7.69
N ALA A 77 8.85 5.23 8.33
CA ALA A 77 7.44 5.57 8.46
C ALA A 77 7.00 5.41 9.91
N THR A 78 6.10 6.30 10.33
CA THR A 78 5.35 6.18 11.58
C THR A 78 4.00 5.55 11.28
N GLY A 79 3.53 4.67 12.17
CA GLY A 79 2.34 3.87 11.97
C GLY A 79 2.58 2.69 11.04
N LYS A 80 1.48 2.08 10.57
CA LYS A 80 1.50 0.89 9.72
C LYS A 80 1.58 1.16 8.22
N THR A 81 1.34 2.38 7.78
CA THR A 81 1.08 2.68 6.36
C THR A 81 2.38 3.01 5.62
N ILE A 82 2.55 2.44 4.44
CA ILE A 82 3.62 2.78 3.48
C ILE A 82 3.40 4.22 3.01
N THR A 83 4.42 5.06 3.16
CA THR A 83 4.31 6.48 2.80
C THR A 83 4.30 6.68 1.29
N LYS A 84 3.91 7.88 0.86
CA LYS A 84 3.96 8.28 -0.55
C LYS A 84 5.36 8.12 -1.15
N ASP A 85 6.41 8.50 -0.41
CA ASP A 85 7.79 8.40 -0.88
C ASP A 85 8.23 6.96 -1.03
N MET A 86 7.88 6.11 -0.06
CA MET A 86 8.11 4.66 -0.16
C MET A 86 7.40 4.07 -1.37
N LYS A 87 6.12 4.40 -1.60
CA LYS A 87 5.38 3.97 -2.79
C LYS A 87 6.04 4.47 -4.08
N GLY A 88 6.53 5.71 -4.10
CA GLY A 88 7.25 6.28 -5.23
C GLY A 88 8.56 5.57 -5.57
N VAL A 89 9.24 5.00 -4.57
CA VAL A 89 10.41 4.15 -4.78
C VAL A 89 10.00 2.76 -5.25
N ILE A 90 9.08 2.11 -4.53
CA ILE A 90 8.68 0.72 -4.80
C ILE A 90 8.06 0.60 -6.21
N SER A 91 7.27 1.58 -6.65
CA SER A 91 6.67 1.59 -7.99
C SER A 91 7.67 1.72 -9.15
N LYS A 92 8.90 2.16 -8.88
CA LYS A 92 9.99 2.21 -9.87
C LYS A 92 10.81 0.93 -9.89
N MET A 93 10.57 0.02 -8.95
CA MET A 93 11.29 -1.23 -8.89
C MET A 93 10.83 -2.17 -10.00
N THR A 94 11.79 -2.89 -10.57
CA THR A 94 11.54 -3.88 -11.61
C THR A 94 11.45 -5.29 -11.04
N VAL A 95 10.87 -6.21 -11.81
CA VAL A 95 10.81 -7.64 -11.47
C VAL A 95 12.20 -8.16 -11.08
N GLY A 96 12.26 -8.93 -10.01
CA GLY A 96 13.50 -9.50 -9.45
C GLY A 96 14.22 -8.57 -8.49
N GLN A 97 13.90 -7.26 -8.46
CA GLN A 97 14.39 -6.37 -7.41
C GLN A 97 13.70 -6.63 -6.08
N SER A 98 14.33 -6.18 -5.01
CA SER A 98 13.80 -6.34 -3.66
C SER A 98 14.11 -5.13 -2.78
N PHE A 99 13.25 -4.90 -1.81
CA PHE A 99 13.53 -4.06 -0.64
C PHE A 99 13.36 -4.89 0.62
N THR A 100 13.91 -4.43 1.73
CA THR A 100 13.67 -5.01 3.05
C THR A 100 12.83 -4.08 3.90
N ILE A 101 12.02 -4.66 4.79
CA ILE A 101 11.29 -3.95 5.84
C ILE A 101 11.95 -4.36 7.15
N LYS A 102 12.48 -3.39 7.89
CA LYS A 102 13.20 -3.60 9.14
C LYS A 102 12.72 -2.65 10.23
N ASP A 103 13.21 -2.88 11.44
CA ASP A 103 12.94 -2.03 12.61
C ASP A 103 11.42 -1.81 12.87
N VAL A 104 10.60 -2.79 12.49
CA VAL A 104 9.15 -2.73 12.67
C VAL A 104 8.83 -2.82 14.15
N THR A 105 8.53 -1.69 14.75
CA THR A 105 8.20 -1.57 16.16
C THR A 105 6.71 -1.79 16.31
N ILE A 106 6.31 -2.79 17.10
CA ILE A 106 4.93 -3.08 17.42
C ILE A 106 4.65 -2.88 18.90
N THR A 107 3.40 -2.53 19.21
CA THR A 107 2.88 -2.51 20.57
C THR A 107 1.72 -3.48 20.68
N GLU A 108 1.86 -4.46 21.58
CA GLU A 108 0.82 -5.41 21.94
C GLU A 108 0.44 -5.20 23.39
N LYS A 109 -0.82 -4.79 23.63
CA LYS A 109 -1.34 -4.34 24.93
C LYS A 109 -0.54 -3.17 25.50
N VAL A 110 0.59 -3.45 26.15
CA VAL A 110 1.50 -2.49 26.80
C VAL A 110 2.98 -2.80 26.53
N ALA A 111 3.29 -3.89 25.83
CA ALA A 111 4.66 -4.30 25.54
C ALA A 111 5.05 -3.85 24.13
N THR A 112 6.24 -3.25 24.02
CA THR A 112 6.84 -2.90 22.73
C THR A 112 7.87 -3.95 22.34
N SER A 113 7.82 -4.40 21.09
CA SER A 113 8.82 -5.30 20.52
C SER A 113 9.14 -4.92 19.08
N THR A 114 10.26 -5.43 18.58
CA THR A 114 10.69 -5.24 17.19
C THR A 114 10.54 -6.56 16.44
N LEU A 115 9.83 -6.54 15.31
CA LEU A 115 9.73 -7.71 14.44
C LEU A 115 11.04 -7.92 13.68
N LYS A 116 11.28 -9.17 13.28
CA LYS A 116 12.41 -9.51 12.41
C LYS A 116 12.33 -8.77 11.08
N THR A 117 13.50 -8.50 10.49
CA THR A 117 13.62 -7.97 9.13
C THR A 117 12.99 -8.91 8.11
N MET A 118 12.29 -8.34 7.14
CA MET A 118 11.59 -9.05 6.07
C MET A 118 12.13 -8.60 4.72
N LYS A 119 12.21 -9.52 3.75
CA LYS A 119 12.57 -9.22 2.35
C LYS A 119 11.32 -9.26 1.48
N VAL A 120 11.11 -8.22 0.69
CA VAL A 120 10.01 -8.13 -0.27
C VAL A 120 10.58 -8.17 -1.67
N ILE A 121 10.17 -9.14 -2.48
CA ILE A 121 10.61 -9.29 -3.88
C ILE A 121 9.50 -8.87 -4.82
N ILE A 122 9.85 -8.03 -5.80
CA ILE A 122 8.97 -7.63 -6.88
C ILE A 122 8.89 -8.76 -7.91
N LYS A 123 7.67 -9.22 -8.18
CA LYS A 123 7.41 -10.29 -9.15
C LYS A 123 6.60 -9.79 -10.34
N GLU A 124 6.64 -10.56 -11.42
CA GLU A 124 5.71 -10.40 -12.53
C GLU A 124 4.28 -10.49 -12.05
N ASP A 125 3.42 -9.72 -12.70
CA ASP A 125 1.98 -9.86 -12.50
C ASP A 125 1.54 -11.14 -13.18
N VAL A 126 1.07 -12.11 -12.39
CA VAL A 126 0.52 -13.34 -12.96
C VAL A 126 -0.91 -13.01 -13.35
N ALA A 127 -1.13 -12.71 -14.63
CA ALA A 127 -2.47 -12.52 -15.16
C ALA A 127 -3.29 -13.79 -14.87
N HIS A 128 -4.37 -13.66 -14.09
CA HIS A 128 -5.37 -14.70 -13.86
C HIS A 128 -6.44 -14.65 -14.95
#